data_AF-A0A418GQP0-F1
#
_entry.id   AF-A0A418GQP0-F1
#
_cell.length_a   1.000
_cell.length_b   1.000
_cell.length_c   1.000
_cell.angle_alpha   90.00
_cell.angle_beta   90.00
_cell.angle_gamma   90.00
#
_symmetry.space_group_name_H-M   'P 1'
#
loop_
_entity.id
_entity.type
_entity.pdbx_description
1 polymer ?
#
loop_
_entity_poly.entity_id
_entity_poly.type
_entity_poly.pdbx_seq_one_letter_code
_entity_poly.pdbx_strand_id
1 'polypeptide(L)'
;RDRAQAAIDRFIRLNPTHPNIDYVMYMRGLTNMALDDSALQGFFGVDRSDRDPQHARAAFSDFSKLVRGYPNSQYTTDATKRLVFLKDRLAKYEYSVAEYYTERGAWVAVVNRVEGMLRDYPDTQATRDALPLMENAYRQMQMNAQAEKVAKIIAANSSNT
;
A
#
# COMPACT_ATOMS: atom_id res chain seq x y z
N ARG A 1 -10.88 -5.91 -20.32
CA ARG A 1 -10.35 -4.83 -19.45
C ARG A 1 -8.91 -4.50 -19.83
N ASP A 2 -8.13 -5.48 -20.27
CA ASP A 2 -6.72 -5.33 -20.75
C ASP A 2 -6.53 -4.41 -21.98
N ARG A 3 -7.57 -4.25 -22.82
CA ARG A 3 -7.51 -3.39 -24.02
C ARG A 3 -7.24 -1.91 -23.69
N ALA A 4 -7.77 -1.41 -22.56
CA ALA A 4 -7.57 -0.02 -22.15
C ALA A 4 -6.12 0.23 -21.71
N GLN A 5 -5.54 -0.68 -20.92
CA GLN A 5 -4.15 -0.59 -20.50
C GLN A 5 -3.18 -0.68 -21.68
N ALA A 6 -3.39 -1.63 -22.59
CA ALA A 6 -2.56 -1.77 -23.77
C ALA A 6 -2.60 -0.52 -24.67
N ALA A 7 -3.77 0.12 -24.80
CA ALA A 7 -3.90 1.38 -25.54
C ALA A 7 -3.17 2.53 -24.84
N ILE A 8 -3.32 2.65 -23.51
CA ILE A 8 -2.63 3.65 -22.69
C ILE A 8 -1.11 3.49 -22.77
N ASP A 9 -0.59 2.27 -22.60
CA ASP A 9 0.84 1.97 -22.69
C ASP A 9 1.41 2.33 -24.06
N ARG A 10 0.68 1.97 -25.12
CA ARG A 10 1.05 2.33 -26.49
C ARG A 10 1.05 3.85 -26.68
N PHE A 11 0.07 4.56 -26.16
CA PHE A 11 -0.02 6.02 -26.29
C PHE A 11 1.15 6.71 -25.58
N ILE A 12 1.44 6.34 -24.32
CA ILE A 12 2.54 6.91 -23.54
C ILE A 12 3.89 6.67 -24.24
N ARG A 13 4.10 5.47 -24.77
CA ARG A 13 5.35 5.11 -25.46
C ARG A 13 5.53 5.87 -26.77
N LEU A 14 4.46 6.07 -27.53
CA LEU A 14 4.53 6.71 -28.85
C LEU A 14 4.48 8.25 -28.77
N ASN A 15 3.89 8.81 -27.70
CA ASN A 15 3.67 10.26 -27.57
C ASN A 15 4.07 10.77 -26.17
N PRO A 16 5.32 10.58 -25.72
CA PRO A 16 5.73 10.92 -24.35
C PRO A 16 5.67 12.42 -24.05
N THR A 17 5.74 13.28 -25.06
CA THR A 17 5.70 14.75 -24.94
C THR A 17 4.31 15.35 -25.24
N HIS A 18 3.27 14.51 -25.36
CA HIS A 18 1.93 15.00 -25.64
C HIS A 18 1.43 15.93 -24.52
N PRO A 19 0.77 17.06 -24.83
CA PRO A 19 0.33 18.02 -23.82
C PRO A 19 -0.55 17.43 -22.71
N ASN A 20 -1.36 16.41 -23.06
CA ASN A 20 -2.30 15.74 -22.15
C ASN A 20 -1.80 14.35 -21.68
N ILE A 21 -0.48 14.15 -21.60
CA ILE A 21 0.10 12.87 -21.17
C ILE A 21 -0.22 12.57 -19.69
N ASP A 22 -0.38 13.60 -18.88
CA ASP A 22 -0.81 13.57 -17.49
C ASP A 22 -2.21 12.94 -17.33
N TYR A 23 -3.16 13.29 -18.20
CA TYR A 23 -4.47 12.65 -18.26
C TYR A 23 -4.36 11.15 -18.53
N VAL A 24 -3.52 10.75 -19.47
CA VAL A 24 -3.34 9.35 -19.85
C VAL A 24 -2.71 8.54 -18.70
N MET A 25 -1.73 9.12 -17.99
CA MET A 25 -1.18 8.52 -16.77
C MET A 25 -2.22 8.40 -15.66
N TYR A 26 -3.05 9.43 -15.48
CA TYR A 26 -4.16 9.40 -14.52
C TYR A 26 -5.16 8.29 -14.83
N MET A 27 -5.58 8.16 -16.10
CA MET A 27 -6.49 7.10 -16.55
C MET A 27 -5.90 5.71 -16.38
N ARG A 28 -4.57 5.55 -16.49
CA ARG A 28 -3.88 4.29 -16.20
C ARG A 28 -4.05 3.88 -14.74
N GLY A 29 -3.79 4.83 -13.82
CA GLY A 29 -3.97 4.64 -12.39
C GLY A 29 -5.41 4.29 -12.03
N LEU A 30 -6.38 5.02 -12.59
CA LEU A 30 -7.81 4.71 -12.41
C LEU A 30 -8.18 3.32 -12.94
N THR A 31 -7.65 2.92 -14.09
CA THR A 31 -7.92 1.60 -14.68
C THR A 31 -7.40 0.49 -13.77
N ASN A 32 -6.17 0.64 -13.24
CA ASN A 32 -5.62 -0.31 -12.28
C ASN A 32 -6.41 -0.32 -10.96
N MET A 33 -6.78 0.85 -10.44
CA MET A 33 -7.57 0.93 -9.22
C MET A 33 -8.96 0.28 -9.39
N ALA A 34 -9.60 0.44 -10.56
CA ALA A 34 -10.87 -0.19 -10.87
C ALA A 34 -10.76 -1.71 -11.15
N LEU A 35 -9.56 -2.22 -11.48
CA LEU A 35 -9.32 -3.67 -11.56
C LEU A 35 -9.18 -4.29 -10.16
N ASP A 36 -8.63 -3.50 -9.24
CA ASP A 36 -8.54 -3.86 -7.85
C ASP A 36 -9.93 -3.88 -7.17
N ASP A 37 -10.73 -2.84 -7.45
CA ASP A 37 -12.11 -2.73 -7.02
C ASP A 37 -13.04 -3.62 -7.88
N SER A 38 -13.35 -4.82 -7.39
CA SER A 38 -14.45 -5.59 -7.97
C SER A 38 -15.79 -4.93 -7.61
N ALA A 39 -16.30 -4.06 -8.48
CA ALA A 39 -17.49 -3.20 -8.30
C ALA A 39 -18.77 -3.86 -7.72
N LEU A 40 -18.92 -5.19 -7.80
CA LEU A 40 -20.04 -5.91 -7.19
C LEU A 40 -19.88 -6.15 -5.67
N GLN A 41 -18.68 -6.01 -5.11
CA GLN A 41 -18.36 -6.51 -3.77
C GLN A 41 -18.20 -5.41 -2.72
N GLY A 42 -17.75 -4.20 -3.10
CA GLY A 42 -17.82 -3.02 -2.24
C GLY A 42 -19.26 -2.69 -1.83
N PHE A 43 -20.25 -3.07 -2.64
CA PHE A 43 -21.67 -2.98 -2.32
C PHE A 43 -22.10 -3.86 -1.13
N PHE A 44 -21.38 -4.96 -0.86
CA PHE A 44 -21.69 -5.88 0.25
C PHE A 44 -20.83 -5.64 1.51
N GLY A 45 -20.00 -4.58 1.54
CA GLY A 45 -19.19 -4.25 2.72
C GLY A 45 -18.13 -5.30 3.09
N VAL A 46 -17.71 -6.13 2.14
CA VAL A 46 -16.70 -7.18 2.39
C VAL A 46 -15.31 -6.58 2.30
N ASP A 47 -14.58 -6.53 3.41
CA ASP A 47 -13.15 -6.21 3.43
C ASP A 47 -12.35 -7.33 2.76
N ARG A 48 -11.47 -6.96 1.83
CA ARG A 48 -10.57 -7.87 1.08
C ARG A 48 -9.14 -7.39 1.08
N SER A 49 -8.77 -6.66 2.13
CA SER A 49 -7.38 -6.29 2.35
C SER A 49 -6.43 -7.50 2.34
N ASP A 50 -6.90 -8.72 2.59
CA ASP A 50 -6.17 -9.98 2.56
C ASP A 50 -5.83 -10.55 1.16
N ARG A 51 -6.43 -10.03 0.08
CA ARG A 51 -6.17 -10.52 -1.29
C ARG A 51 -4.96 -9.85 -1.94
N ASP A 52 -4.24 -10.60 -2.78
CA ASP A 52 -3.05 -10.11 -3.50
C ASP A 52 -3.33 -8.76 -4.19
N PRO A 53 -2.69 -7.67 -3.73
CA PRO A 53 -3.03 -6.32 -4.13
C PRO A 53 -2.26 -5.88 -5.39
N GLN A 54 -2.11 -6.77 -6.37
CA GLN A 54 -1.29 -6.51 -7.57
C GLN A 54 -1.76 -5.25 -8.32
N HIS A 55 -3.07 -5.05 -8.44
CA HIS A 55 -3.66 -3.93 -9.16
C HIS A 55 -3.59 -2.65 -8.34
N ALA A 56 -3.78 -2.71 -7.02
CA ALA A 56 -3.49 -1.58 -6.13
C ALA A 56 -2.02 -1.14 -6.19
N ARG A 57 -1.04 -2.07 -6.22
CA ARG A 57 0.39 -1.72 -6.40
C ARG A 57 0.64 -1.03 -7.74
N ALA A 58 0.05 -1.54 -8.82
CA ALA A 58 0.16 -0.94 -10.14
C ALA A 58 -0.46 0.47 -10.18
N ALA A 59 -1.66 0.65 -9.60
CA ALA A 59 -2.32 1.95 -9.48
C ALA A 59 -1.46 2.94 -8.67
N PHE A 60 -0.90 2.49 -7.54
CA PHE A 60 -0.02 3.31 -6.70
C PHE A 60 1.22 3.76 -7.48
N SER A 61 1.84 2.86 -8.27
CA SER A 61 2.96 3.20 -9.14
C SER A 61 2.58 4.25 -10.19
N ASP A 62 1.43 4.10 -10.84
CA ASP A 62 0.97 5.00 -11.90
C ASP A 62 0.62 6.39 -11.37
N PHE A 63 -0.13 6.48 -10.27
CA PHE A 63 -0.41 7.77 -9.62
C PHE A 63 0.87 8.41 -9.06
N SER A 64 1.83 7.64 -8.55
CA SER A 64 3.10 8.17 -8.07
C SER A 64 3.91 8.81 -9.19
N LYS A 65 3.93 8.19 -10.39
CA LYS A 65 4.59 8.75 -11.58
C LYS A 65 3.92 10.05 -12.02
N LEU A 66 2.59 10.09 -12.02
CA LEU A 66 1.82 11.29 -12.36
C LEU A 66 2.15 12.45 -11.40
N VAL A 67 2.04 12.24 -10.09
CA VAL A 67 2.24 13.29 -9.08
C VAL A 67 3.69 13.80 -9.10
N ARG A 68 4.68 12.91 -9.30
CA ARG A 68 6.09 13.29 -9.39
C ARG A 68 6.44 13.99 -10.70
N GLY A 69 5.90 13.51 -11.82
CA GLY A 69 6.22 14.03 -13.16
C GLY A 69 5.46 15.30 -13.53
N TYR A 70 4.22 15.45 -13.06
CA TYR A 70 3.31 16.53 -13.43
C TYR A 70 2.64 17.14 -12.18
N PRO A 71 3.40 17.72 -11.24
CA PRO A 71 2.85 18.23 -9.98
C PRO A 71 1.78 19.31 -10.16
N ASN A 72 1.79 20.03 -11.29
CA ASN A 72 0.83 21.10 -11.60
C ASN A 72 -0.36 20.62 -12.46
N SER A 73 -0.46 19.32 -12.76
CA SER A 73 -1.60 18.78 -13.49
C SER A 73 -2.90 18.95 -12.69
N GLN A 74 -4.01 19.21 -13.39
CA GLN A 74 -5.34 19.25 -12.77
C GLN A 74 -5.72 17.92 -12.08
N TYR A 75 -5.08 16.80 -12.45
CA TYR A 75 -5.36 15.47 -11.89
C TYR A 75 -4.53 15.15 -10.64
N THR A 76 -3.49 15.94 -10.33
CA THR A 76 -2.53 15.64 -9.26
C THR A 76 -3.18 15.65 -7.88
N THR A 77 -4.09 16.58 -7.61
CA THR A 77 -4.80 16.65 -6.33
C THR A 77 -5.60 15.39 -6.04
N ASP A 78 -6.35 14.88 -7.04
CA ASP A 78 -7.12 13.65 -6.89
C ASP A 78 -6.21 12.41 -6.81
N ALA A 79 -5.19 12.34 -7.67
CA ALA A 79 -4.20 11.26 -7.65
C ALA A 79 -3.51 11.14 -6.28
N THR A 80 -3.21 12.27 -5.63
CA THR A 80 -2.60 12.29 -4.30
C THR A 80 -3.53 11.72 -3.23
N LYS A 81 -4.83 12.06 -3.27
CA LYS A 81 -5.83 11.46 -2.37
C LYS A 81 -5.92 9.94 -2.57
N ARG A 82 -5.89 9.48 -3.82
CA ARG A 82 -5.89 8.05 -4.15
C ARG A 82 -4.61 7.35 -3.69
N LEU A 83 -3.46 8.02 -3.75
CA LEU A 83 -2.21 7.46 -3.21
C LEU A 83 -2.32 7.20 -1.71
N VAL A 84 -2.91 8.12 -0.94
CA VAL A 84 -3.15 7.90 0.50
C VAL A 84 -4.04 6.68 0.73
N PHE A 85 -5.15 6.57 0.01
CA PHE A 85 -6.06 5.42 0.10
C PHE A 85 -5.37 4.10 -0.28
N LEU A 86 -4.65 4.08 -1.41
CA LEU A 86 -3.94 2.89 -1.88
C LEU A 86 -2.81 2.48 -0.93
N LYS A 87 -2.12 3.45 -0.31
CA LYS A 87 -1.09 3.19 0.69
C LYS A 87 -1.66 2.46 1.90
N ASP A 88 -2.77 2.95 2.43
CA ASP A 88 -3.49 2.30 3.54
C ASP A 88 -3.94 0.89 3.17
N ARG A 89 -4.53 0.72 1.99
CA ARG A 89 -4.96 -0.58 1.47
C ARG A 89 -3.79 -1.59 1.34
N LEU A 90 -2.63 -1.14 0.85
CA LEU A 90 -1.45 -1.99 0.72
C LEU A 90 -0.87 -2.37 2.09
N ALA A 91 -0.86 -1.45 3.05
CA ALA A 91 -0.43 -1.74 4.40
C ALA A 91 -1.36 -2.74 5.10
N LYS A 92 -2.68 -2.62 4.93
CA LYS A 92 -3.65 -3.61 5.47
C LYS A 92 -3.41 -5.03 4.95
N TYR A 93 -3.03 -5.17 3.68
CA TYR A 93 -2.63 -6.48 3.14
C TYR A 93 -1.41 -7.05 3.87
N GLU A 94 -0.33 -6.28 4.00
CA GLU A 94 0.86 -6.76 4.72
C GLU A 94 0.56 -7.07 6.19
N TYR A 95 -0.30 -6.28 6.84
CA TYR A 95 -0.79 -6.55 8.19
C TYR A 95 -1.51 -7.90 8.29
N SER A 96 -2.47 -8.17 7.39
CA SER A 96 -3.19 -9.46 7.37
C SER A 96 -2.26 -10.66 7.18
N VAL A 97 -1.19 -10.49 6.38
CA VAL A 97 -0.16 -11.52 6.18
C VAL A 97 0.69 -11.70 7.45
N ALA A 98 1.01 -10.61 8.15
CA ALA A 98 1.70 -10.68 9.45
C ALA A 98 0.83 -11.36 10.53
N GLU A 99 -0.47 -11.11 10.57
CA GLU A 99 -1.42 -11.82 11.44
C GLU A 99 -1.45 -13.32 11.11
N TYR A 100 -1.61 -13.67 9.83
CA TYR A 100 -1.60 -15.06 9.37
C TYR A 100 -0.34 -15.83 9.81
N TYR A 101 0.84 -15.19 9.76
CA TYR A 101 2.09 -15.79 10.24
C TYR A 101 2.18 -15.84 11.77
N THR A 102 1.62 -14.84 12.46
CA THR A 102 1.53 -14.81 13.92
C THR A 102 0.73 -16.00 14.45
N GLU A 103 -0.44 -16.27 13.86
CA GLU A 103 -1.28 -17.43 14.21
C GLU A 103 -0.56 -18.79 14.08
N ARG A 104 0.45 -18.85 13.20
CA ARG A 104 1.23 -20.07 12.91
C ARG A 104 2.56 -20.14 13.65
N GLY A 105 2.85 -19.13 14.47
CA GLY A 105 4.14 -19.03 15.17
C GLY A 105 5.34 -18.84 14.23
N ALA A 106 5.13 -18.33 13.02
CA ALA A 106 6.20 -18.06 12.06
C ALA A 106 6.88 -16.71 12.36
N TRP A 107 7.50 -16.60 13.53
CA TRP A 107 7.97 -15.32 14.11
C TRP A 107 8.97 -14.55 13.22
N VAL A 108 9.88 -15.26 12.53
CA VAL A 108 10.81 -14.64 11.57
C VAL A 108 10.05 -13.99 10.40
N ALA A 109 9.00 -14.66 9.91
CA ALA A 109 8.18 -14.12 8.84
C ALA A 109 7.36 -12.90 9.30
N VAL A 110 6.85 -12.91 10.53
CA VAL A 110 6.19 -11.74 11.14
C VAL A 110 7.14 -10.54 11.15
N VAL A 111 8.34 -10.69 11.70
CA VAL A 111 9.34 -9.61 11.74
C VAL A 111 9.64 -9.08 10.34
N ASN A 112 9.92 -9.96 9.38
CA ASN A 112 10.22 -9.56 8.00
C ASN A 112 9.05 -8.78 7.35
N ARG A 113 7.81 -9.16 7.64
CA ARG A 113 6.61 -8.46 7.13
C ARG A 113 6.49 -7.07 7.74
N VAL A 114 6.57 -6.98 9.07
CA VAL A 114 6.44 -5.69 9.77
C VAL A 114 7.61 -4.75 9.48
N GLU A 115 8.84 -5.26 9.32
CA GLU A 115 9.97 -4.46 8.83
C GLU A 115 9.73 -3.91 7.42
N GLY A 116 9.15 -4.73 6.53
CA GLY A 116 8.71 -4.29 5.21
C GLY A 116 7.67 -3.15 5.31
N MET A 117 6.68 -3.30 6.20
CA MET A 117 5.68 -2.26 6.46
C MET A 117 6.28 -0.96 7.00
N LEU A 118 7.27 -1.03 7.91
CA LEU A 118 7.97 0.13 8.43
C LEU A 118 8.81 0.84 7.35
N ARG A 119 9.35 0.09 6.39
CA ARG A 119 10.10 0.67 5.27
C ARG A 119 9.18 1.30 4.23
N ASP A 120 8.11 0.60 3.85
CA ASP A 120 7.32 0.94 2.67
C ASP A 120 6.08 1.79 3.03
N TYR A 121 5.52 1.61 4.23
CA TYR A 121 4.26 2.22 4.70
C TYR A 121 4.32 2.76 6.16
N PRO A 122 5.37 3.48 6.60
CA PRO A 122 5.60 3.82 8.02
C PRO A 122 4.52 4.67 8.69
N ASP A 123 3.79 5.46 7.91
CA ASP A 123 2.80 6.45 8.33
C ASP A 123 1.36 5.91 8.35
N THR A 124 1.15 4.65 7.96
CA THR A 124 -0.18 4.04 7.92
C THR A 124 -0.59 3.48 9.28
N GLN A 125 -1.91 3.44 9.54
CA GLN A 125 -2.44 2.88 10.78
C GLN A 125 -2.11 1.39 10.92
N ALA A 126 -2.25 0.63 9.83
CA ALA A 126 -1.92 -0.80 9.82
C ALA A 126 -0.47 -1.08 10.23
N THR A 127 0.50 -0.24 9.86
CA THR A 127 1.89 -0.39 10.33
C THR A 127 2.04 -0.17 11.83
N ARG A 128 1.28 0.77 12.41
CA ARG A 128 1.28 0.98 13.87
C ARG A 128 0.67 -0.22 14.59
N ASP A 129 -0.44 -0.74 14.06
CA ASP A 129 -1.14 -1.91 14.60
C ASP A 129 -0.31 -3.20 14.45
N ALA A 130 0.63 -3.24 13.49
CA ALA A 130 1.57 -4.35 13.29
C ALA A 130 2.72 -4.39 14.31
N LEU A 131 3.06 -3.27 14.95
CA LEU A 131 4.20 -3.20 15.88
C LEU A 131 4.07 -4.16 17.07
N PRO A 132 2.90 -4.32 17.72
CA PRO A 132 2.70 -5.35 18.75
C PRO A 132 2.97 -6.78 18.25
N LEU A 133 2.64 -7.10 16.99
CA LEU A 133 2.93 -8.41 16.39
C LEU A 133 4.44 -8.64 16.31
N MET A 134 5.19 -7.62 15.88
CA MET A 134 6.66 -7.65 15.80
C MET A 134 7.31 -7.73 17.19
N GLU A 135 6.80 -6.99 18.18
CA GLU A 135 7.27 -7.09 19.56
C GLU A 135 7.08 -8.52 20.09
N ASN A 136 5.87 -9.07 19.97
CA ASN A 136 5.58 -10.43 20.39
C ASN A 136 6.49 -11.42 19.66
N ALA A 137 6.65 -11.31 18.34
CA ALA A 137 7.54 -12.18 17.58
C ALA A 137 8.99 -12.16 18.10
N TYR A 138 9.54 -10.99 18.43
CA TYR A 138 10.87 -10.91 19.05
C TYR A 138 10.92 -11.57 20.44
N ARG A 139 9.90 -11.37 21.28
CA ARG A 139 9.83 -12.04 22.60
C ARG A 139 9.78 -13.57 22.45
N GLN A 140 8.99 -14.08 21.51
CA GLN A 140 8.91 -15.51 21.22
C GLN A 140 10.26 -16.09 20.75
N MET A 141 11.03 -15.31 19.99
CA MET A 141 12.38 -15.67 19.55
C MET A 141 13.48 -15.41 20.60
N GLN A 142 13.13 -15.03 21.83
CA GLN A 142 14.07 -14.69 22.92
C GLN A 142 14.98 -13.48 22.60
N MET A 143 14.55 -12.61 21.69
CA MET A 143 15.24 -11.40 21.25
C MET A 143 14.78 -10.17 22.04
N ASN A 144 14.94 -10.22 23.37
CA ASN A 144 14.38 -9.21 24.28
C ASN A 144 14.87 -7.78 24.01
N ALA A 145 16.13 -7.60 23.61
CA ALA A 145 16.67 -6.28 23.30
C ALA A 145 15.95 -5.61 22.11
N GLN A 146 15.53 -6.40 21.11
CA GLN A 146 14.78 -5.94 19.96
C GLN A 146 13.32 -5.69 20.33
N ALA A 147 12.71 -6.57 21.12
CA ALA A 147 11.36 -6.36 21.65
C ALA A 147 11.25 -5.02 22.41
N GLU A 148 12.21 -4.72 23.29
CA GLU A 148 12.23 -3.45 24.03
C GLU A 148 12.40 -2.21 23.13
N LYS A 149 13.08 -2.35 21.98
CA LYS A 149 13.15 -1.27 20.99
C LYS A 149 11.78 -1.03 20.35
N VAL A 150 11.07 -2.10 19.97
CA VAL A 150 9.72 -2.00 19.39
C VAL A 150 8.74 -1.41 20.41
N ALA A 151 8.78 -1.85 21.66
CA ALA A 151 7.96 -1.32 22.75
C ALA A 151 8.14 0.20 22.93
N LYS A 152 9.38 0.70 22.84
CA LYS A 152 9.65 2.14 22.87
C LYS A 152 9.04 2.90 21.69
N ILE A 153 9.05 2.32 20.49
CA ILE A 153 8.41 2.92 19.31
C ILE A 153 6.89 2.97 19.50
N ILE A 154 6.28 1.89 20.00
CA ILE A 154 4.85 1.84 20.32
C ILE A 154 4.50 2.96 21.32
N ALA A 155 5.25 3.07 22.42
CA ALA A 155 5.03 4.09 23.44
C ALA A 155 5.16 5.53 22.89
N ALA A 156 6.16 5.79 22.05
CA ALA A 156 6.36 7.10 21.42
C ALA A 156 5.22 7.48 20.46
N ASN A 157 4.59 6.50 19.82
CA ASN A 157 3.44 6.73 18.94
C ASN A 157 2.16 7.03 19.74
N SER A 158 1.95 6.39 20.89
CA SER A 158 0.80 6.62 21.77
C SER A 158 0.81 7.98 22.46
N SER A 159 1.99 8.59 22.67
CA SER A 159 2.11 9.92 23.28
C SER A 159 1.85 11.08 22.32
N ASN A 160 1.76 10.81 21.01
CA ASN A 160 1.55 11.82 19.96
C ASN A 160 0.08 11.94 19.52
N THR A 161 -0.83 11.22 20.18
CA THR A 161 -2.29 11.31 20.04
C THR A 161 -2.90 11.91 21.29
#